data_AF-A0A942S538-F1
#
_entry.id   AF-A0A942S538-F1
#
_cell.length_a   1.000
_cell.length_b   1.000
_cell.length_c   1.000
_cell.angle_alpha   90.00
_cell.angle_beta   90.00
_cell.angle_gamma   90.00
#
_symmetry.space_group_name_H-M   'P 1'
#
loop_
_entity.id
_entity.type
_entity.pdbx_description
1 polymer ?
#
loop_
_entity_poly.entity_id
_entity_poly.type
_entity_poly.pdbx_seq_one_letter_code
_entity_poly.pdbx_strand_id
1 'polypeptide(L)'
;MQSINAQDNTLSQQLAEGRNKNIRQVLDFRFKGGSGEFERLLLKQVKYTEEARNNCVIGVVLMSFTVSCDNKLGELKLKNPLQFGMNEQLNAFFKSTEGLWNECSDELYTRVEIPIQFTLQGTETNGHGFIVVEGKNPGFRCKGDQYYLDQMNKYRKKGKTKRTIEMLDVLIKRDPYNQEYFELKRSLMAKPE
;
A
#
# COMPACT_ATOMS: atom_id res chain seq x y z
N MET A 1 4.89 -15.01 -26.40
CA MET A 1 4.82 -14.00 -25.32
C MET A 1 4.33 -14.68 -24.07
N GLN A 2 5.15 -14.74 -23.01
CA GLN A 2 4.71 -15.26 -21.71
C GLN A 2 3.60 -14.36 -21.13
N SER A 3 2.52 -14.98 -20.68
CA SER A 3 1.47 -14.34 -19.87
C SER A 3 2.08 -13.93 -18.53
N ILE A 4 1.94 -12.65 -18.18
CA ILE A 4 2.19 -12.21 -16.81
C ILE A 4 0.93 -12.56 -16.03
N ASN A 5 1.09 -13.46 -15.07
CA ASN A 5 0.03 -13.80 -14.13
C ASN A 5 0.17 -12.87 -12.92
N ALA A 6 -0.87 -12.73 -12.11
CA ALA A 6 -0.64 -12.27 -10.74
C ALA A 6 0.39 -13.21 -10.09
N GLN A 7 1.25 -12.70 -9.20
CA GLN A 7 2.10 -13.57 -8.38
C GLN A 7 1.25 -14.69 -7.78
N ASP A 8 1.82 -15.89 -7.62
CA ASP A 8 1.14 -16.98 -6.91
C ASP A 8 0.65 -16.46 -5.57
N ASN A 9 -0.68 -16.40 -5.42
CA ASN A 9 -1.36 -15.79 -4.29
C ASN A 9 -0.83 -16.38 -2.97
N THR A 10 -0.48 -17.67 -2.97
CA THR A 10 0.06 -18.38 -1.80
C THR A 10 1.43 -17.83 -1.36
N LEU A 11 2.35 -17.64 -2.31
CA LEU A 11 3.68 -17.10 -2.01
C LEU A 11 3.59 -15.63 -1.55
N SER A 12 2.75 -14.84 -2.23
CA SER A 12 2.54 -13.42 -1.87
C SER A 12 1.97 -13.26 -0.45
N GLN A 13 1.07 -14.14 -0.04
CA GLN A 13 0.52 -14.20 1.30
C GLN A 13 1.58 -14.57 2.34
N GLN A 14 2.38 -15.62 2.09
CA GLN A 14 3.46 -16.03 3.01
C GLN A 14 4.49 -14.91 3.22
N LEU A 15 4.86 -14.20 2.17
CA LEU A 15 5.77 -13.04 2.26
C LEU A 15 5.14 -11.88 3.04
N ALA A 16 3.84 -11.65 2.87
CA ALA A 16 3.10 -10.67 3.65
C ALA A 16 3.04 -11.04 5.14
N GLU A 17 2.80 -12.31 5.47
CA GLU A 17 2.81 -12.81 6.86
C GLU A 17 4.16 -12.60 7.55
N GLY A 18 5.26 -12.96 6.88
CA GLY A 18 6.61 -12.75 7.40
C GLY A 18 6.91 -11.26 7.65
N ARG A 19 6.52 -10.39 6.71
CA ARG A 19 6.64 -8.93 6.87
C ARG A 19 5.80 -8.43 8.04
N ASN A 20 4.55 -8.89 8.15
CA ASN A 20 3.63 -8.48 9.20
C ASN A 20 4.13 -8.88 10.59
N LYS A 21 4.78 -10.05 10.72
CA LYS A 21 5.44 -10.47 11.96
C LYS A 21 6.53 -9.48 12.39
N ASN A 22 7.39 -9.07 11.45
CA ASN A 22 8.46 -8.11 11.74
C ASN A 22 7.90 -6.73 12.13
N ILE A 23 6.85 -6.26 11.44
CA ILE A 23 6.19 -4.99 11.76
C ILE A 23 5.58 -5.02 13.16
N ARG A 24 4.92 -6.14 13.56
CA ARG A 24 4.40 -6.29 14.92
C ARG A 24 5.50 -6.16 15.95
N GLN A 25 6.63 -6.84 15.76
CA GLN A 25 7.77 -6.74 16.68
C GLN A 25 8.28 -5.31 16.81
N VAL A 26 8.42 -4.59 15.70
CA VAL A 26 8.82 -3.18 15.68
C VAL A 26 7.84 -2.31 16.47
N LEU A 27 6.53 -2.44 16.21
CA LEU A 27 5.51 -1.61 16.86
C LEU A 27 5.32 -1.98 18.34
N ASP A 28 5.34 -3.25 18.70
CA ASP A 28 5.25 -3.73 20.08
C ASP A 28 6.41 -3.20 20.93
N PHE A 29 7.58 -3.02 20.32
CA PHE A 29 8.73 -2.43 20.99
C PHE A 29 8.70 -0.88 21.00
N ARG A 30 8.40 -0.24 19.86
CA ARG A 30 8.59 1.22 19.70
C ARG A 30 7.35 2.06 19.93
N PHE A 31 6.14 1.54 19.82
CA PHE A 31 4.92 2.32 19.95
C PHE A 31 4.30 2.11 21.34
N LYS A 32 3.85 3.20 21.99
CA LYS A 32 3.17 3.11 23.29
C LYS A 32 1.85 2.34 23.12
N GLY A 33 1.73 1.20 23.80
CA GLY A 33 0.58 0.29 23.64
C GLY A 33 0.73 -0.74 22.51
N GLY A 34 1.86 -0.73 21.79
CA GLY A 34 2.22 -1.75 20.80
C GLY A 34 1.42 -1.68 19.49
N SER A 35 1.55 -2.74 18.69
CA SER A 35 0.94 -2.85 17.36
C SER A 35 -0.58 -2.72 17.35
N GLY A 36 -1.26 -3.29 18.35
CA GLY A 36 -2.72 -3.20 18.46
C GLY A 36 -3.21 -1.78 18.72
N GLU A 37 -2.52 -1.02 19.57
CA GLU A 37 -2.89 0.38 19.84
C GLU A 37 -2.61 1.27 18.63
N PHE A 38 -1.50 1.03 17.92
CA PHE A 38 -1.20 1.72 16.67
C PHE A 38 -2.30 1.51 15.63
N GLU A 39 -2.70 0.26 15.40
CA GLU A 39 -3.79 -0.09 14.48
C GLU A 39 -5.10 0.55 14.91
N ARG A 40 -5.45 0.48 16.19
CA ARG A 40 -6.66 1.09 16.74
C ARG A 40 -6.70 2.60 16.50
N LEU A 41 -5.59 3.30 16.74
CA LEU A 41 -5.50 4.74 16.50
C LEU A 41 -5.60 5.09 15.01
N LEU A 42 -4.93 4.31 14.16
CA LEU A 42 -4.99 4.49 12.71
C LEU A 42 -6.43 4.35 12.21
N LEU A 43 -7.10 3.24 12.54
CA LEU A 43 -8.48 2.97 12.10
C LEU A 43 -9.49 3.97 12.68
N LYS A 44 -9.20 4.58 13.84
CA LYS A 44 -10.03 5.64 14.43
C LYS A 44 -9.90 6.96 13.69
N GLN A 45 -8.71 7.29 13.19
CA GLN A 45 -8.39 8.63 12.67
C GLN A 45 -8.38 8.71 11.15
N VAL A 46 -7.84 7.71 10.47
CA VAL A 46 -7.72 7.67 9.01
C VAL A 46 -9.08 7.35 8.42
N LYS A 47 -9.68 8.35 7.78
CA LYS A 47 -10.98 8.20 7.11
C LYS A 47 -10.80 7.93 5.63
N TYR A 48 -11.59 7.01 5.10
CA TYR A 48 -11.74 6.88 3.65
C TYR A 48 -12.46 8.12 3.10
N THR A 49 -11.79 8.93 2.28
CA THR A 49 -12.38 10.16 1.76
C THR A 49 -13.50 9.85 0.77
N GLU A 50 -14.48 10.74 0.66
CA GLU A 50 -15.56 10.60 -0.33
C GLU A 50 -15.02 10.60 -1.75
N GLU A 51 -14.03 11.44 -2.03
CA GLU A 51 -13.37 11.53 -3.33
C GLU A 51 -12.71 10.20 -3.69
N ALA A 52 -11.97 9.58 -2.77
CA ALA A 52 -11.33 8.28 -3.00
C ALA A 52 -12.37 7.17 -3.23
N ARG A 53 -13.48 7.17 -2.48
CA ARG A 53 -14.58 6.22 -2.68
C ARG A 53 -15.22 6.39 -4.06
N ASN A 54 -15.56 7.62 -4.44
CA ASN A 54 -16.20 7.94 -5.71
C ASN A 54 -15.30 7.64 -6.92
N ASN A 55 -13.97 7.63 -6.73
CA ASN A 55 -13.00 7.29 -7.76
C ASN A 55 -12.52 5.82 -7.70
N CYS A 56 -13.13 4.97 -6.88
CA CYS A 56 -12.72 3.56 -6.70
C CYS A 56 -11.22 3.40 -6.39
N VAL A 57 -10.65 4.33 -5.63
CA VAL A 57 -9.23 4.31 -5.26
C VAL A 57 -9.00 3.13 -4.34
N ILE A 58 -8.18 2.17 -4.75
CA ILE A 58 -7.82 0.97 -4.01
C ILE A 58 -6.32 0.79 -4.14
N GLY A 59 -5.65 0.43 -3.05
CA GLY A 59 -4.27 -0.03 -3.10
C GLY A 59 -3.51 0.06 -1.80
N VAL A 60 -2.21 -0.17 -1.87
CA VAL A 60 -1.34 -0.28 -0.69
C VAL A 60 -0.33 0.86 -0.67
N VAL A 61 -0.42 1.73 0.32
CA VAL A 61 0.58 2.78 0.59
C VAL A 61 1.63 2.23 1.54
N LEU A 62 2.91 2.42 1.25
CA LEU A 62 3.98 2.10 2.19
C LEU A 62 4.34 3.36 2.97
N MET A 63 3.90 3.41 4.22
CA MET A 63 4.17 4.50 5.14
C MET A 63 5.55 4.29 5.78
N SER A 64 6.58 4.93 5.24
CA SER A 64 7.97 4.78 5.69
C SER A 64 8.44 6.06 6.41
N PHE A 65 8.94 5.91 7.63
CA PHE A 65 9.41 7.05 8.44
C PHE A 65 10.48 6.60 9.42
N THR A 66 11.05 7.58 10.13
CA THR A 66 11.95 7.33 11.25
C THR A 66 11.38 7.92 12.53
N VAL A 67 11.70 7.29 13.65
CA VAL A 67 11.47 7.81 15.00
C VAL A 67 12.76 7.66 15.78
N SER A 68 13.32 8.78 16.22
CA SER A 68 14.55 8.79 17.02
C SER A 68 14.29 8.26 18.43
N CYS A 69 15.37 7.96 19.16
CA CYS A 69 15.25 7.45 20.53
C CYS A 69 14.75 8.47 21.56
N ASP A 70 14.78 9.76 21.24
CA ASP A 70 14.15 10.83 22.03
C ASP A 70 12.70 11.09 21.61
N ASN A 71 12.03 10.10 20.98
CA ASN A 71 10.61 10.14 20.62
C ASN A 71 10.24 11.29 19.65
N LYS A 72 11.17 11.67 18.77
CA LYS A 72 10.88 12.66 17.72
C LYS A 72 10.61 11.98 16.40
N LEU A 73 9.57 12.47 15.73
CA LEU A 73 9.23 12.06 14.38
C LEU A 73 10.25 12.61 13.39
N GLY A 74 10.76 11.75 12.52
CA GLY A 74 11.55 12.14 11.36
C GLY A 74 10.70 12.35 10.11
N GLU A 75 11.35 12.28 8.96
CA GLU A 75 10.68 12.46 7.67
C GLU A 75 9.72 11.29 7.36
N LEU A 76 8.48 11.63 6.98
CA LEU A 76 7.53 10.68 6.44
C LEU A 76 7.62 10.62 4.92
N LYS A 77 7.81 9.41 4.39
CA LYS A 77 7.76 9.07 2.97
C LYS A 77 6.61 8.11 2.71
N LEU A 78 5.65 8.56 1.89
CA LEU A 78 4.58 7.71 1.37
C LEU A 78 5.02 7.14 0.03
N LYS A 79 5.44 5.87 0.02
CA LYS A 79 5.69 5.16 -1.25
C LYS A 79 4.36 4.63 -1.77
N ASN A 80 4.25 4.60 -3.10
CA ASN A 80 3.01 4.23 -3.78
C ASN A 80 1.78 5.07 -3.34
N PRO A 81 1.86 6.42 -3.35
CA PRO A 81 0.79 7.29 -2.86
C PRO A 81 -0.51 7.12 -3.66
N LEU A 82 -1.66 7.15 -2.98
CA LEU A 82 -2.97 6.96 -3.63
C LEU A 82 -3.62 8.27 -4.10
N GLN A 83 -3.25 9.41 -3.51
CA GLN A 83 -3.88 10.73 -3.76
C GLN A 83 -5.35 10.75 -3.27
N PHE A 84 -6.19 11.62 -3.83
CA PHE A 84 -7.62 11.76 -3.49
C PHE A 84 -7.88 11.97 -2.00
N GLY A 85 -7.03 12.75 -1.32
CA GLY A 85 -7.15 13.04 0.10
C GLY A 85 -6.63 11.92 1.03
N MET A 86 -6.27 10.74 0.52
CA MET A 86 -5.83 9.61 1.34
C MET A 86 -4.43 9.81 1.93
N ASN A 87 -3.55 10.48 1.17
CA ASN A 87 -2.19 10.77 1.63
C ASN A 87 -2.22 11.77 2.79
N GLU A 88 -3.12 12.75 2.73
CA GLU A 88 -3.35 13.77 3.74
C GLU A 88 -3.84 13.14 5.04
N GLN A 89 -4.72 12.13 4.97
CA GLN A 89 -5.16 11.37 6.14
C GLN A 89 -3.99 10.64 6.82
N LEU A 90 -3.10 10.01 6.05
CA LEU A 90 -1.92 9.34 6.58
C LEU A 90 -0.91 10.33 7.17
N ASN A 91 -0.68 11.47 6.52
CA ASN A 91 0.16 12.54 7.02
C ASN A 91 -0.37 13.10 8.36
N ALA A 92 -1.68 13.31 8.47
CA ALA A 92 -2.31 13.79 9.69
C ALA A 92 -2.21 12.77 10.82
N PHE A 93 -2.46 11.48 10.52
CA PHE A 93 -2.28 10.38 11.46
C PHE A 93 -0.84 10.28 11.97
N PHE A 94 0.15 10.31 11.06
CA PHE A 94 1.56 10.26 11.44
C PHE A 94 1.93 11.38 12.42
N LYS A 95 1.54 12.62 12.13
CA LYS A 95 1.79 13.76 13.02
C LYS A 95 1.16 13.58 14.39
N SER A 96 -0.05 13.04 14.48
CA SER A 96 -0.68 12.77 15.78
C SER A 96 -0.05 11.62 16.57
N THR A 97 0.90 10.88 16.00
CA THR A 97 1.70 9.90 16.76
C THR A 97 2.87 10.52 17.51
N GLU A 98 3.11 11.83 17.37
CA GLU A 98 4.16 12.52 18.11
C GLU A 98 3.96 12.36 19.63
N GLY A 99 5.02 12.00 20.35
CA GLY A 99 4.94 11.70 21.78
C GLY A 99 4.43 10.30 22.11
N LEU A 100 3.92 9.53 21.14
CA LEU A 100 3.38 8.17 21.34
C LEU A 100 4.40 7.05 21.10
N TRP A 101 5.69 7.37 20.97
CA TRP A 101 6.74 6.38 20.80
C TRP A 101 7.56 6.20 22.09
N ASN A 102 8.08 4.99 22.29
CA ASN A 102 8.95 4.66 23.41
C ASN A 102 10.36 5.22 23.16
N GLU A 103 10.99 5.68 24.24
CA GLU A 103 12.41 6.01 24.24
C GLU A 103 13.26 4.73 24.07
N CYS A 104 14.45 4.86 23.49
CA CYS A 104 15.38 3.75 23.30
C CYS A 104 16.83 4.14 23.63
N SER A 105 17.66 3.13 23.91
CA SER A 105 19.11 3.30 24.15
C SER A 105 19.97 2.95 22.93
N ASP A 106 19.41 2.23 21.96
CA ASP A 106 20.04 1.88 20.70
C ASP A 106 19.12 2.22 19.53
N GLU A 107 19.69 2.37 18.33
CA GLU A 107 18.92 2.77 17.14
C GLU A 107 18.09 1.63 16.54
N LEU A 108 17.89 0.53 17.26
CA LEU A 108 17.07 -0.58 16.79
C LEU A 108 15.63 -0.09 16.58
N TYR A 109 15.03 -0.53 15.48
CA TYR A 109 13.65 -0.22 15.11
C TYR A 109 13.34 1.28 14.96
N THR A 110 14.35 2.14 14.79
CA THR A 110 14.15 3.58 14.52
C THR A 110 13.60 3.87 13.14
N ARG A 111 13.82 2.98 12.16
CA ARG A 111 13.21 3.06 10.83
C ARG A 111 12.02 2.09 10.77
N VAL A 112 10.88 2.63 10.39
CA VAL A 112 9.61 1.90 10.32
C VAL A 112 9.06 2.01 8.91
N GLU A 113 8.55 0.91 8.36
CA GLU A 113 7.76 0.89 7.13
C GLU A 113 6.51 0.04 7.34
N ILE A 114 5.34 0.66 7.18
CA ILE A 114 4.04 0.03 7.44
C ILE A 114 3.22 0.06 6.15
N PRO A 115 2.89 -1.10 5.57
CA PRO A 115 1.97 -1.19 4.44
C PRO A 115 0.54 -0.97 4.91
N ILE A 116 -0.12 0.07 4.42
CA ILE A 116 -1.52 0.38 4.70
C ILE A 116 -2.34 0.10 3.45
N GLN A 117 -3.23 -0.88 3.51
CA GLN A 117 -4.11 -1.25 2.42
C GLN A 117 -5.42 -0.49 2.52
N PHE A 118 -5.82 0.15 1.42
CA PHE A 118 -7.13 0.74 1.24
C PHE A 118 -7.93 -0.10 0.27
N THR A 119 -9.09 -0.57 0.72
CA THR A 119 -10.00 -1.37 -0.10
C THR A 119 -11.43 -0.87 0.03
N LEU A 120 -12.29 -1.23 -0.93
CA LEU A 120 -13.71 -0.93 -0.89
C LEU A 120 -14.50 -2.22 -0.77
N GLN A 121 -15.49 -2.22 0.11
CA GLN A 121 -16.36 -3.35 0.36
C GLN A 121 -16.91 -3.94 -0.95
N GLY A 122 -16.71 -5.25 -1.13
CA GLY A 122 -17.15 -5.99 -2.33
C GLY A 122 -16.23 -5.83 -3.56
N THR A 123 -15.04 -5.26 -3.40
CA THR A 123 -14.04 -5.18 -4.49
C THR A 123 -12.85 -6.07 -4.18
N GLU A 124 -12.60 -7.03 -5.08
CA GLU A 124 -11.47 -7.96 -4.96
C GLU A 124 -10.14 -7.27 -5.30
N THR A 125 -9.13 -7.52 -4.46
CA THR A 125 -7.74 -7.15 -4.72
C THR A 125 -6.78 -8.14 -4.07
N ASN A 126 -5.65 -8.38 -4.74
CA ASN A 126 -4.57 -9.25 -4.29
C ASN A 126 -3.52 -8.49 -3.46
N GLY A 127 -3.67 -7.17 -3.29
CA GLY A 127 -2.78 -6.38 -2.44
C GLY A 127 -2.86 -6.83 -0.98
N HIS A 128 -1.72 -6.80 -0.28
CA HIS A 128 -1.62 -7.19 1.12
C HIS A 128 -1.01 -6.07 1.98
N GLY A 129 -1.85 -5.43 2.80
CA GLY A 129 -1.44 -4.50 3.84
C GLY A 129 -1.12 -5.18 5.18
N PHE A 130 -0.40 -4.47 6.05
CA PHE A 130 -0.33 -4.80 7.47
C PHE A 130 -1.62 -4.39 8.18
N ILE A 131 -2.13 -3.19 7.88
CA ILE A 131 -3.44 -2.69 8.34
C ILE A 131 -4.32 -2.47 7.12
N VAL A 132 -5.59 -2.87 7.22
CA VAL A 132 -6.58 -2.73 6.16
C VAL A 132 -7.61 -1.68 6.57
N VAL A 133 -7.71 -0.61 5.78
CA VAL A 133 -8.73 0.43 5.89
C VAL A 133 -9.79 0.12 4.83
N GLU A 134 -10.94 -0.40 5.27
CA GLU A 134 -12.06 -0.70 4.38
C GLU A 134 -13.04 0.48 4.29
N GLY A 135 -13.27 0.97 3.07
CA GLY A 135 -14.29 1.95 2.76
C GLY A 135 -15.60 1.30 2.32
N LYS A 136 -16.73 1.95 2.61
CA LYS A 136 -18.04 1.53 2.11
C LYS A 136 -18.09 1.64 0.58
N ASN A 137 -18.82 0.72 -0.05
CA ASN A 137 -19.09 0.77 -1.48
C ASN A 137 -19.76 2.11 -1.88
N PRO A 138 -19.36 2.74 -3.01
CA PRO A 138 -19.88 4.04 -3.43
C PRO A 138 -21.29 3.98 -4.08
N GLY A 139 -21.97 2.82 -4.06
CA GLY A 139 -23.25 2.60 -4.73
C GLY A 139 -23.13 2.06 -6.16
N PHE A 140 -21.91 1.77 -6.60
CA PHE A 140 -21.62 1.13 -7.89
C PHE A 140 -20.41 0.18 -7.78
N ARG A 141 -20.32 -0.75 -8.74
CA ARG A 141 -19.28 -1.79 -8.71
C ARG A 141 -17.94 -1.25 -9.20
N CYS A 142 -17.00 -1.08 -8.26
CA CYS A 142 -15.58 -0.90 -8.57
C CYS A 142 -14.99 -2.15 -9.22
N LYS A 143 -14.00 -1.96 -10.10
CA LYS A 143 -13.37 -3.06 -10.82
C LYS A 143 -12.30 -3.73 -9.94
N GLY A 144 -12.31 -5.07 -9.90
CA GLY A 144 -11.28 -5.87 -9.22
C GLY A 144 -10.02 -6.06 -10.06
N ASP A 145 -9.00 -6.69 -9.48
CA ASP A 145 -7.67 -6.81 -10.10
C ASP A 145 -7.71 -7.59 -11.42
N GLN A 146 -8.51 -8.65 -11.50
CA GLN A 146 -8.66 -9.46 -12.71
C GLN A 146 -9.08 -8.63 -13.93
N TYR A 147 -9.97 -7.65 -13.73
CA TYR A 147 -10.39 -6.75 -14.83
C TYR A 147 -9.20 -5.98 -15.40
N TYR A 148 -8.34 -5.43 -14.54
CA TYR A 148 -7.17 -4.65 -14.98
C TYR A 148 -6.10 -5.56 -15.60
N LEU A 149 -5.91 -6.77 -15.09
CA LEU A 149 -5.04 -7.79 -15.70
C LEU A 149 -5.51 -8.15 -17.11
N ASP A 150 -6.81 -8.38 -17.29
CA ASP A 150 -7.39 -8.70 -18.59
C ASP A 150 -7.24 -7.54 -19.58
N GLN A 151 -7.51 -6.30 -19.15
CA GLN A 151 -7.33 -5.12 -19.99
C GLN A 151 -5.87 -4.89 -20.35
N MET A 152 -4.96 -5.02 -19.39
CA MET A 152 -3.51 -4.92 -19.60
C MET A 152 -3.06 -5.92 -20.67
N ASN A 153 -3.42 -7.20 -20.52
CA ASN A 153 -3.07 -8.26 -21.46
C ASN A 153 -3.67 -8.02 -22.85
N LYS A 154 -4.93 -7.57 -22.92
CA LYS A 154 -5.60 -7.18 -24.17
C LYS A 154 -4.88 -6.03 -24.87
N TYR A 155 -4.47 -4.98 -24.14
CA TYR A 155 -3.77 -3.84 -24.73
C TYR A 155 -2.35 -4.19 -25.16
N ARG A 156 -1.65 -5.03 -24.38
CA ARG A 156 -0.33 -5.56 -24.72
C ARG A 156 -0.35 -6.35 -26.02
N LYS A 157 -1.31 -7.28 -26.18
CA LYS A 157 -1.50 -8.06 -27.43
C LYS A 157 -1.77 -7.18 -28.65
N LYS A 158 -2.36 -6.00 -28.46
CA LYS A 158 -2.67 -5.04 -29.52
C LYS A 158 -1.57 -3.99 -29.74
N GLY A 159 -0.41 -4.12 -29.09
CA GLY A 159 0.69 -3.15 -29.19
C GLY A 159 0.36 -1.77 -28.60
N LYS A 160 -0.68 -1.63 -27.76
CA LYS A 160 -1.11 -0.36 -27.18
C LYS A 160 -0.32 -0.02 -25.91
N THR A 161 0.98 0.24 -26.04
CA THR A 161 1.92 0.44 -24.92
C THR A 161 1.43 1.41 -23.85
N LYS A 162 0.96 2.60 -24.23
CA LYS A 162 0.46 3.60 -23.27
C LYS A 162 -0.68 3.04 -22.40
N ARG A 163 -1.67 2.38 -23.01
CA ARG A 163 -2.79 1.80 -22.27
C ARG A 163 -2.40 0.60 -21.43
N THR A 164 -1.40 -0.18 -21.86
CA THR A 164 -0.83 -1.25 -21.05
C THR A 164 -0.20 -0.68 -19.78
N ILE A 165 0.57 0.41 -19.90
CA ILE A 165 1.18 1.10 -18.75
C ILE A 165 0.11 1.66 -17.82
N GLU A 166 -0.96 2.27 -18.35
CA GLU A 166 -2.08 2.77 -17.51
C GLU A 166 -2.71 1.66 -16.67
N MET A 167 -2.89 0.45 -17.21
CA MET A 167 -3.42 -0.68 -16.43
C MET A 167 -2.40 -1.22 -15.43
N LEU A 168 -1.12 -1.26 -15.80
CA LEU A 168 -0.02 -1.62 -14.89
C LEU A 168 0.08 -0.66 -13.72
N ASP A 169 -0.10 0.64 -13.93
CA ASP A 169 -0.06 1.63 -12.86
C ASP A 169 -1.14 1.37 -11.81
N VAL A 170 -2.35 0.97 -12.24
CA VAL A 170 -3.41 0.54 -11.32
C VAL A 170 -3.00 -0.73 -10.56
N LEU A 171 -2.45 -1.73 -11.24
CA LEU A 171 -2.03 -2.98 -10.60
C LEU A 171 -0.88 -2.76 -9.61
N ILE A 172 0.09 -1.91 -9.92
CA ILE A 172 1.18 -1.50 -9.03
C ILE A 172 0.64 -0.72 -7.83
N LYS A 173 -0.36 0.14 -8.02
CA LYS A 173 -1.04 0.82 -6.91
C LYS A 173 -1.63 -0.19 -5.93
N ARG A 174 -2.19 -1.28 -6.46
CA ARG A 174 -2.84 -2.32 -5.67
C ARG A 174 -1.88 -3.29 -5.00
N ASP A 175 -0.84 -3.70 -5.71
CA ASP A 175 0.18 -4.62 -5.21
C ASP A 175 1.58 -4.09 -5.54
N PRO A 176 2.14 -3.21 -4.68
CA PRO A 176 3.46 -2.62 -4.88
C PRO A 176 4.61 -3.62 -4.62
N TYR A 177 4.32 -4.84 -4.18
CA TYR A 177 5.33 -5.88 -3.94
C TYR A 177 5.52 -6.79 -5.14
N ASN A 178 4.58 -6.80 -6.09
CA ASN A 178 4.70 -7.58 -7.31
C ASN A 178 5.74 -6.99 -8.26
N GLN A 179 6.93 -7.59 -8.27
CA GLN A 179 8.06 -7.14 -9.08
C GLN A 179 7.83 -7.30 -10.59
N GLU A 180 7.03 -8.29 -11.00
CA GLU A 180 6.74 -8.54 -12.42
C GLU A 180 6.04 -7.35 -13.08
N TYR A 181 5.18 -6.64 -12.32
CA TYR A 181 4.53 -5.43 -12.82
C TYR A 181 5.54 -4.31 -13.09
N PHE A 182 6.51 -4.11 -12.19
CA PHE A 182 7.56 -3.10 -12.37
C PHE A 182 8.52 -3.45 -13.50
N GLU A 183 8.91 -4.72 -13.61
CA GLU A 183 9.77 -5.22 -14.67
C GLU A 183 9.12 -5.05 -16.04
N LEU A 184 7.85 -5.44 -16.19
CA LEU A 184 7.11 -5.23 -17.42
C LEU A 184 6.96 -3.74 -17.74
N LYS A 185 6.63 -2.90 -16.75
CA LYS A 185 6.55 -1.46 -16.97
C LYS A 185 7.88 -0.90 -17.46
N ARG A 186 8.99 -1.29 -16.83
CA ARG A 186 10.35 -0.88 -17.24
C ARG A 186 10.66 -1.32 -18.67
N SER A 187 10.36 -2.57 -19.03
CA SER A 187 10.62 -3.08 -20.38
C SER A 187 9.79 -2.37 -21.46
N LEU A 188 8.58 -1.92 -21.12
CA LEU A 188 7.71 -1.17 -22.03
C LEU A 188 8.13 0.30 -22.19
N MET A 189 8.85 0.85 -21.22
CA MET A 189 9.35 2.24 -21.23
C MET A 189 10.76 2.37 -21.82
N ALA A 190 11.52 1.28 -21.88
CA ALA A 190 12.80 1.26 -22.58
C ALA A 190 12.59 1.65 -24.05
N LYS A 191 13.34 2.65 -24.53
CA LYS A 191 13.34 2.99 -25.96
C LYS A 191 13.92 1.81 -26.75
N PRO A 192 13.41 1.50 -27.95
CA PRO A 192 14.14 0.63 -28.86
C PRO A 192 15.51 1.25 -29.13
N GLU A 193 16.58 0.45 -29.01
CA GLU A 193 17.90 0.80 -29.53
C GLU A 193 17.87 1.00 -31.05
#